data_AF-A0A820N5D7-F1
#
_entry.id   AF-A0A820N5D7-F1
#
_cell.length_a   1.000
_cell.length_b   1.000
_cell.length_c   1.000
_cell.angle_alpha   90.00
_cell.angle_beta   90.00
_cell.angle_gamma   90.00
#
_symmetry.space_group_name_H-M   'P 1'
#
loop_
_entity.id
_entity.type
_entity.pdbx_description
1 polymer ?
#
loop_
_entity_poly.entity_id
_entity_poly.type
_entity_poly.pdbx_seq_one_letter_code
_entity_poly.pdbx_strand_id
1 'polypeptide(L)'
;AEIDEEKSLEKSIRPKLLYKYLNERKKNILLIDMRLKNDYDQSHMRTPACIHIPADIMNGKGWTSWGVESALTDEGTVTKFKQRANYDYIVLFDEDTYEKDLKPNHCLQGLKQAIFAFDRDTKLKHEPLI
;
A
#
# COMPACT_ATOMS: atom_id res chain seq x y z
N ALA A 1 7.00 -29.39 -14.48
CA ALA A 1 5.83 -28.58 -14.88
C ALA A 1 5.95 -27.27 -14.12
N GLU A 2 6.50 -26.25 -14.77
CA GLU A 2 6.39 -24.87 -14.31
C GLU A 2 4.90 -24.55 -14.33
N ILE A 3 4.30 -24.58 -13.15
CA ILE A 3 2.94 -24.08 -13.00
C ILE A 3 3.07 -22.57 -13.16
N ASP A 4 2.42 -22.03 -14.18
CA ASP A 4 2.11 -20.61 -14.34
C ASP A 4 1.62 -20.05 -12.99
N GLU A 5 2.52 -19.45 -12.22
CA GLU A 5 2.18 -18.66 -11.02
C GLU A 5 1.48 -17.34 -11.41
N GLU A 6 1.44 -16.99 -12.70
CA GLU A 6 0.75 -15.81 -13.24
C GLU A 6 -0.71 -16.11 -13.61
N LYS A 7 -1.59 -16.42 -12.64
CA LYS A 7 -3.05 -16.19 -12.81
C LYS A 7 -3.93 -16.32 -11.56
N SER A 8 -3.38 -16.07 -10.38
CA SER A 8 -4.19 -15.77 -9.19
C SER A 8 -4.29 -14.25 -9.04
N LEU A 9 -5.52 -13.70 -8.96
CA LEU A 9 -5.76 -12.36 -8.44
C LEU A 9 -5.37 -12.36 -6.96
N GLU A 10 -4.06 -12.40 -6.66
CA GLU A 10 -3.61 -12.37 -5.28
C GLU A 10 -4.02 -11.03 -4.69
N LYS A 11 -4.86 -11.07 -3.64
CA LYS A 11 -5.22 -9.89 -2.84
C LYS A 11 -4.20 -9.63 -1.73
N SER A 12 -3.29 -10.57 -1.52
CA SER A 12 -2.29 -10.57 -0.46
C SER A 12 -0.95 -11.08 -0.96
N ILE A 13 0.14 -10.70 -0.31
CA ILE A 13 1.50 -11.16 -0.63
C ILE A 13 2.22 -11.72 0.59
N ARG A 14 2.85 -12.88 0.44
CA ARG A 14 3.64 -13.46 1.54
C ARG A 14 4.95 -12.69 1.74
N PRO A 15 5.40 -12.46 2.99
CA PRO A 15 6.66 -11.75 3.26
C PRO A 15 7.88 -12.32 2.53
N LYS A 16 7.98 -13.65 2.39
CA LYS A 16 9.08 -14.31 1.67
C LYS A 16 9.09 -13.96 0.17
N LEU A 17 7.91 -13.88 -0.45
CA LEU A 17 7.77 -13.53 -1.85
C LEU A 17 8.02 -12.03 -2.06
N LEU A 18 7.47 -11.19 -1.16
CA LEU A 18 7.73 -9.75 -1.16
C LEU A 18 9.24 -9.45 -1.05
N TYR A 19 9.93 -10.10 -0.12
CA TYR A 19 11.38 -10.00 0.04
C TYR A 19 12.13 -10.37 -1.25
N LYS A 20 11.72 -11.46 -1.91
CA LYS A 20 12.29 -11.86 -3.20
C LYS A 20 12.13 -10.76 -4.25
N TYR A 21 10.93 -10.19 -4.39
CA TYR A 21 10.67 -9.13 -5.37
C TYR A 21 11.46 -7.86 -5.09
N LEU A 22 11.56 -7.45 -3.81
CA LEU A 22 12.33 -6.28 -3.40
C LEU A 22 13.83 -6.43 -3.68
N ASN A 23 14.40 -7.62 -3.49
CA ASN A 23 15.84 -7.84 -3.70
C ASN A 23 16.22 -8.10 -5.16
N GLU A 24 15.39 -8.84 -5.89
CA GLU A 24 15.67 -9.13 -7.31
C GLU A 24 15.47 -7.89 -8.20
N ARG A 25 14.84 -6.82 -7.69
CA ARG A 25 14.54 -5.56 -8.40
C ARG A 25 13.84 -5.76 -9.75
N LYS A 26 13.13 -6.88 -9.90
CA LYS A 26 12.40 -7.23 -11.13
C LYS A 26 11.09 -6.48 -11.29
N LYS A 27 10.52 -5.99 -10.18
CA LYS A 27 9.26 -5.26 -10.13
C LYS A 27 9.48 -3.97 -9.35
N ASN A 28 8.92 -2.87 -9.84
CA ASN A 28 8.91 -1.61 -9.12
C ASN A 28 7.76 -1.63 -8.10
N ILE A 29 8.05 -1.73 -6.81
CA ILE A 29 7.06 -1.90 -5.76
C ILE A 29 7.05 -0.67 -4.85
N LEU A 30 5.85 -0.13 -4.59
CA LEU A 30 5.63 0.84 -3.53
C LEU A 30 5.05 0.13 -2.30
N LEU A 31 5.73 0.24 -1.17
CA LEU A 31 5.25 -0.24 0.12
C LEU A 31 4.59 0.94 0.85
N ILE A 32 3.39 0.73 1.36
CA ILE A 32 2.67 1.70 2.18
C ILE A 32 2.45 1.10 3.56
N ASP A 33 3.22 1.59 4.52
CA ASP A 33 3.07 1.26 5.94
C ASP A 33 1.90 2.07 6.50
N MET A 34 0.87 1.40 6.98
CA MET A 34 -0.32 2.03 7.56
C MET A 34 -0.40 1.95 9.08
N ARG A 35 0.68 1.50 9.76
CA ARG A 35 0.71 1.48 11.22
C ARG A 35 0.57 2.89 11.81
N LEU A 36 0.15 2.97 13.06
CA LEU A 36 0.10 4.24 13.77
C LEU A 36 1.50 4.84 13.86
N LYS A 37 1.56 6.17 13.96
CA LYS A 37 2.84 6.89 13.95
C LYS A 37 3.79 6.43 15.07
N ASN A 38 3.27 6.15 16.25
CA ASN A 38 4.09 5.67 17.37
C ASN A 38 4.76 4.32 17.08
N ASP A 39 4.08 3.41 16.38
CA ASP A 39 4.61 2.09 16.05
C ASP A 39 5.62 2.17 14.90
N TYR A 40 5.35 3.05 13.93
CA TYR A 40 6.28 3.37 12.84
C TYR A 40 7.57 4.02 13.35
N ASP A 41 7.47 4.99 14.27
CA ASP A 41 8.62 5.68 14.84
C ASP A 41 9.52 4.74 15.64
N GLN A 42 8.93 3.74 16.33
CA GLN A 42 9.68 2.73 17.07
C GLN A 42 10.44 1.76 16.16
N SER A 43 9.81 1.33 15.06
CA SER A 43 10.41 0.41 14.10
C SER A 43 9.71 0.53 12.75
N HIS A 44 10.48 0.60 11.67
CA HIS A 44 9.95 0.60 10.30
C HIS A 44 10.98 0.03 9.32
N MET A 45 10.50 -0.41 8.16
CA MET A 45 11.37 -0.85 7.07
C MET A 45 12.21 0.32 6.56
N ARG A 46 13.54 0.18 6.63
CA ARG A 46 14.49 1.17 6.12
C ARG A 46 14.75 0.96 4.62
N THR A 47 13.74 1.23 3.80
CA THR A 47 13.84 1.14 2.35
C THR A 47 13.21 2.36 1.68
N PRO A 48 13.84 2.94 0.63
CA PRO A 48 13.27 4.08 -0.08
C PRO A 48 11.95 3.75 -0.79
N ALA A 49 11.68 2.46 -1.02
CA ALA A 49 10.42 1.97 -1.59
C ALA A 49 9.25 2.01 -0.60
N CYS A 50 9.49 2.30 0.67
CA CYS A 50 8.45 2.38 1.70
C CYS A 50 8.10 3.83 2.03
N ILE A 51 6.80 4.10 2.13
CA ILE A 51 6.25 5.35 2.66
C ILE A 51 5.31 5.04 3.83
N HIS A 52 5.10 6.02 4.70
CA HIS A 52 4.21 5.91 5.84
C HIS A 52 2.93 6.73 5.61
N ILE A 53 1.78 6.07 5.68
CA ILE A 53 0.46 6.71 5.63
C ILE A 53 -0.34 6.19 6.83
N PRO A 54 -0.27 6.86 7.99
CA PRO A 54 -0.90 6.39 9.21
C PRO A 54 -2.39 6.03 9.02
N ALA A 55 -2.85 4.92 9.60
CA ALA A 55 -4.26 4.51 9.53
C ALA A 55 -5.24 5.56 10.10
N ASP A 56 -4.78 6.42 11.00
CA ASP A 56 -5.54 7.49 11.63
C ASP A 56 -5.41 8.84 10.91
N ILE A 57 -4.67 8.92 9.81
CA ILE A 57 -4.45 10.18 9.07
C ILE A 57 -5.78 10.84 8.63
N MET A 58 -6.79 10.02 8.35
CA MET A 58 -8.11 10.49 7.96
C MET A 58 -9.01 10.85 9.15
N ASN A 59 -8.64 10.53 10.40
CA ASN A 59 -9.38 10.88 11.63
C ASN A 59 -10.91 10.60 11.54
N GLY A 60 -11.29 9.43 11.01
CA GLY A 60 -12.70 9.06 10.82
C GLY A 60 -13.40 9.69 9.61
N LYS A 61 -12.70 10.52 8.82
CA LYS A 61 -13.16 10.95 7.50
C LYS A 61 -13.06 9.77 6.53
N GLY A 62 -13.97 9.71 5.56
CA GLY A 62 -13.93 8.69 4.51
C GLY A 62 -12.63 8.74 3.70
N TRP A 63 -12.14 7.58 3.28
CA TRP A 63 -10.93 7.46 2.48
C TRP A 63 -11.16 7.98 1.06
N THR A 64 -10.34 8.95 0.63
CA THR A 64 -10.27 9.44 -0.75
C THR A 64 -8.80 9.69 -1.10
N SER A 65 -8.40 9.47 -2.36
CA SER A 65 -7.00 9.68 -2.75
C SER A 65 -6.55 11.14 -2.56
N TRP A 66 -7.42 12.10 -2.91
CA TRP A 66 -7.19 13.52 -2.65
C TRP A 66 -7.11 13.87 -1.17
N GLY A 67 -7.97 13.28 -0.33
CA GLY A 67 -7.97 13.51 1.11
C GLY A 67 -6.69 13.00 1.77
N VAL A 68 -6.19 11.83 1.35
CA VAL A 68 -4.90 11.29 1.80
C VAL A 68 -3.78 12.22 1.37
N GLU A 69 -3.72 12.59 0.08
CA GLU A 69 -2.70 13.51 -0.43
C GLU A 69 -2.64 14.83 0.35
N SER A 70 -3.81 15.40 0.67
CA SER A 70 -3.91 16.67 1.40
C SER A 70 -3.54 16.57 2.88
N ALA A 71 -3.59 15.37 3.46
CA ALA A 71 -3.28 15.14 4.87
C ALA A 71 -1.79 14.80 5.11
N LEU A 72 -1.05 14.42 4.05
CA LEU A 72 0.37 14.12 4.12
C LEU A 72 1.21 15.40 4.25
N THR A 73 2.16 15.39 5.19
CA THR A 73 3.06 16.53 5.44
C THR A 73 4.49 16.31 4.94
N ASP A 74 4.89 15.06 4.73
CA ASP A 74 6.23 14.72 4.22
C ASP A 74 6.26 14.79 2.69
N GLU A 75 7.06 15.71 2.13
CA GLU A 75 7.13 15.94 0.68
C GLU A 75 7.60 14.70 -0.10
N GLY A 76 8.49 13.90 0.49
CA GLY A 76 8.95 12.65 -0.11
C GLY A 76 7.82 11.63 -0.26
N THR A 77 7.00 11.50 0.78
CA THR A 77 5.82 10.64 0.82
C THR A 77 4.73 11.15 -0.14
N VAL A 78 4.46 12.46 -0.14
CA VAL A 78 3.52 13.10 -1.08
C VAL A 78 3.93 12.82 -2.51
N THR A 79 5.20 13.01 -2.85
CA THR A 79 5.71 12.80 -4.21
C THR A 79 5.53 11.35 -4.67
N LYS A 80 5.92 10.38 -3.84
CA LYS A 80 5.77 8.95 -4.16
C LYS A 80 4.30 8.53 -4.26
N PHE A 81 3.45 9.05 -3.38
CA PHE A 81 2.02 8.78 -3.43
C PHE A 81 1.40 9.34 -4.71
N LYS A 82 1.70 10.58 -5.13
CA LYS A 82 1.23 11.13 -6.42
C LYS A 82 1.71 10.30 -7.61
N GLN A 83 2.93 9.76 -7.53
CA GLN A 83 3.53 8.93 -8.57
C GLN A 83 3.16 7.44 -8.46
N ARG A 84 2.19 7.06 -7.63
CA ARG A 84 1.82 5.67 -7.36
C ARG A 84 1.49 4.82 -8.60
N ALA A 85 1.00 5.43 -9.68
CA ALA A 85 0.74 4.73 -10.95
C ALA A 85 2.01 4.28 -11.69
N ASN A 86 3.18 4.82 -11.34
CA ASN A 86 4.46 4.42 -11.95
C ASN A 86 4.99 3.09 -11.41
N TYR A 87 4.47 2.63 -10.27
CA TYR A 87 4.84 1.36 -9.68
C TYR A 87 4.08 0.21 -10.35
N ASP A 88 4.71 -0.95 -10.42
CA ASP A 88 4.06 -2.17 -10.90
C ASP A 88 3.05 -2.64 -9.86
N TYR A 89 3.48 -2.72 -8.60
CA TYR A 89 2.63 -3.14 -7.49
C TYR A 89 2.67 -2.13 -6.35
N ILE A 90 1.55 -2.05 -5.66
CA ILE A 90 1.44 -1.38 -4.37
C ILE A 90 1.10 -2.45 -3.33
N VAL A 91 1.81 -2.44 -2.21
CA VAL A 91 1.55 -3.32 -1.06
C VAL A 91 1.21 -2.45 0.14
N LEU A 92 0.03 -2.67 0.72
CA LEU A 92 -0.42 -1.99 1.93
C LEU A 92 -0.27 -2.96 3.09
N PHE A 93 0.37 -2.56 4.18
CA PHE A 93 0.55 -3.45 5.32
C PHE A 93 0.44 -2.68 6.64
N ASP A 94 0.12 -3.42 7.68
CA ASP A 94 0.19 -2.96 9.07
C ASP A 94 0.84 -4.06 9.94
N GLU A 95 0.59 -4.06 11.25
CA GLU A 95 1.24 -4.98 12.18
C GLU A 95 0.75 -6.43 12.03
N ASP A 96 -0.55 -6.64 11.82
CA ASP A 96 -1.18 -7.96 11.98
C ASP A 96 -2.42 -8.22 11.11
N THR A 97 -2.72 -7.39 10.10
CA THR A 97 -3.87 -7.64 9.22
C THR A 97 -3.60 -8.74 8.21
N TYR A 98 -4.53 -9.69 8.13
CA TYR A 98 -4.56 -10.70 7.08
C TYR A 98 -5.74 -10.46 6.12
N GLU A 99 -5.73 -11.14 4.98
CA GLU A 99 -6.79 -11.01 3.96
C GLU A 99 -8.21 -11.23 4.51
N LYS A 100 -8.37 -12.16 5.45
CA LYS A 100 -9.65 -12.46 6.12
C LYS A 100 -10.18 -11.31 6.99
N ASP A 101 -9.32 -10.38 7.38
CA ASP A 101 -9.65 -9.27 8.28
C ASP A 101 -10.06 -8.00 7.52
N LEU A 102 -9.89 -7.99 6.18
CA LEU A 102 -10.24 -6.88 5.28
C LEU A 102 -11.75 -6.70 5.13
N LYS A 103 -12.36 -6.13 6.17
CA LYS A 103 -13.76 -5.71 6.17
C LYS A 103 -13.89 -4.31 5.54
N PRO A 104 -15.08 -3.91 5.05
CA PRO A 104 -15.29 -2.59 4.44
C PRO A 104 -14.89 -1.39 5.31
N ASN A 105 -14.91 -1.53 6.64
CA ASN A 105 -14.53 -0.49 7.59
C ASN A 105 -13.04 -0.53 8.00
N HIS A 106 -12.25 -1.46 7.46
CA HIS A 106 -10.83 -1.56 7.76
C HIS A 106 -10.02 -0.46 7.06
N CYS A 107 -9.03 0.13 7.71
CA CYS A 107 -8.24 1.23 7.13
C CYS A 107 -7.49 0.81 5.85
N LEU A 108 -6.86 -0.37 5.83
CA LEU A 108 -6.22 -0.91 4.62
C LEU A 108 -7.23 -1.02 3.45
N GLN A 109 -8.44 -1.52 3.72
CA GLN A 109 -9.48 -1.65 2.71
C GLN A 109 -9.98 -0.29 2.22
N GLY A 110 -10.10 0.69 3.14
CA GLY A 110 -10.47 2.06 2.82
C GLY A 110 -9.47 2.72 1.89
N LEU A 111 -8.17 2.70 2.23
CA LEU A 111 -7.13 3.25 1.35
C LEU A 111 -7.08 2.53 0.01
N LYS A 112 -7.14 1.19 0.03
CA LYS A 112 -7.16 0.35 -1.19
C LYS A 112 -8.28 0.77 -2.14
N GLN A 113 -9.52 0.90 -1.64
CA GLN A 113 -10.64 1.34 -2.46
C GLN A 113 -10.47 2.79 -2.94
N ALA A 114 -9.97 3.68 -2.08
CA ALA A 114 -9.75 5.07 -2.42
C ALA A 114 -8.78 5.25 -3.59
N ILE A 115 -7.70 4.47 -3.66
CA ILE A 115 -6.68 4.60 -4.72
C ILE A 115 -6.92 3.71 -5.94
N PHE A 116 -7.73 2.66 -5.83
CA PHE A 116 -7.95 1.70 -6.93
C PHE A 116 -9.35 1.77 -7.53
N ALA A 117 -10.39 1.87 -6.69
CA ALA A 117 -11.78 1.81 -7.15
C ALA A 117 -12.39 3.19 -7.37
N PHE A 118 -12.00 4.18 -6.57
CA PHE A 118 -12.64 5.50 -6.55
C PHE A 118 -11.78 6.61 -7.15
N ASP A 119 -10.49 6.36 -7.36
CA ASP A 119 -9.60 7.30 -8.03
C ASP A 119 -9.83 7.28 -9.54
N ARG A 120 -10.34 8.38 -10.09
CA ARG A 120 -10.59 8.52 -11.53
C ARG A 120 -9.41 9.10 -12.28
N ASP A 121 -8.50 9.76 -11.59
CA ASP A 121 -7.38 10.50 -12.19
C ASP A 121 -6.12 9.63 -12.29
N THR A 122 -5.97 8.69 -11.36
CA THR A 122 -4.79 7.83 -11.26
C THR A 122 -5.14 6.37 -11.46
N LYS A 123 -4.71 5.78 -12.58
CA LYS A 123 -4.94 4.36 -12.89
C LYS A 123 -3.74 3.50 -12.48
N LEU A 124 -3.93 2.61 -11.51
CA LEU A 124 -2.92 1.62 -11.10
C LEU A 124 -2.85 0.45 -12.09
N LYS A 125 -1.66 -0.18 -12.21
CA LYS A 125 -1.46 -1.36 -13.08
C LYS A 125 -2.14 -2.61 -12.51
N HIS A 126 -2.09 -2.75 -11.18
CA HIS A 126 -2.67 -3.87 -10.45
C HIS A 126 -3.43 -3.35 -9.21
N GLU A 127 -4.39 -4.14 -8.75
CA GLU A 127 -5.05 -3.91 -7.47
C GLU A 127 -4.02 -3.96 -6.33
N PRO A 128 -4.06 -3.04 -5.35
CA PRO A 128 -3.15 -3.10 -4.20
C PRO A 128 -3.24 -4.43 -3.44
N LEU A 129 -2.07 -4.98 -3.12
CA LEU A 129 -1.89 -6.19 -2.33
C LEU A 129 -1.84 -5.85 -0.84
N ILE A 130 -2.20 -6.80 0.01
CA ILE A 130 -2.04 -6.75 1.47
C ILE A 130 -0.89 -7.65 1.94
#